data_AF-A0A7S0DZB3-F1
#
_entry.id   AF-A0A7S0DZB3-F1
#
_cell.length_a   1.000
_cell.length_b   1.000
_cell.length_c   1.000
_cell.angle_alpha   90.00
_cell.angle_beta   90.00
_cell.angle_gamma   90.00
#
_symmetry.space_group_name_H-M   'P 1'
#
loop_
_entity.id
_entity.type
_entity.pdbx_description
1 polymer ?
#
loop_
_entity_poly.entity_id
_entity_poly.type
_entity_poly.pdbx_seq_one_letter_code
_entity_poly.pdbx_strand_id
1 'polypeptide(L)'
;CSAFSATLFHQRHGLRAISLLQRQCARPLSVSMSGAPQGRTSAAVAQSKEKPTGKQEKLDLKPPKGTRDFYPEDMRMRNWLFGHWKDVARLHGFEEYDAPVLESEELYIRKAGEEV
;
A
#
# COMPACT_ATOMS: atom_id res chain seq x y z
N CYS A 1 -46.13 -41.61 24.62
CA CYS A 1 -45.42 -40.90 25.68
C CYS A 1 -45.49 -39.40 25.41
N SER A 2 -46.39 -38.73 26.12
CA SER A 2 -46.29 -37.38 26.71
C SER A 2 -45.06 -36.52 26.38
N ALA A 3 -45.11 -35.21 26.26
CA ALA A 3 -46.14 -34.15 26.25
C ALA A 3 -45.28 -32.88 26.07
N PHE A 4 -45.57 -32.02 25.09
CA PHE A 4 -46.38 -30.81 25.24
C PHE A 4 -45.75 -29.72 26.15
N SER A 5 -45.44 -28.60 25.49
CA SER A 5 -45.66 -27.23 25.96
C SER A 5 -44.70 -26.66 27.02
N ALA A 6 -44.36 -25.36 27.06
CA ALA A 6 -44.94 -24.20 26.40
C ALA A 6 -44.00 -22.98 26.54
N THR A 7 -44.22 -22.01 25.64
CA THR A 7 -44.19 -20.53 25.83
C THR A 7 -42.93 -19.90 26.44
N LEU A 8 -42.15 -19.10 25.69
CA LEU A 8 -42.48 -17.77 25.13
C LEU A 8 -42.85 -16.74 26.21
N PHE A 9 -41.90 -15.88 26.59
CA PHE A 9 -42.17 -14.49 26.96
C PHE A 9 -40.85 -13.69 26.81
N HIS A 10 -40.77 -12.81 25.80
CA HIS A 10 -40.70 -11.34 25.97
C HIS A 10 -39.47 -10.90 26.79
N GLN A 11 -38.57 -10.06 26.29
CA GLN A 11 -38.93 -8.73 25.83
C GLN A 11 -37.80 -8.09 25.02
N ARG A 12 -38.23 -7.52 23.89
CA ARG A 12 -37.57 -6.56 23.00
C ARG A 12 -36.78 -5.50 23.76
N HIS A 13 -35.59 -5.13 23.29
CA HIS A 13 -35.02 -3.78 23.13
C HIS A 13 -33.61 -4.00 22.56
N GLY A 14 -33.13 -3.48 21.44
CA GLY A 14 -33.62 -2.50 20.49
C GLY A 14 -32.41 -2.14 19.63
N LEU A 15 -32.29 -2.74 18.44
CA LEU A 15 -31.43 -2.22 17.39
C LEU A 15 -32.06 -0.91 16.90
N ARG A 16 -31.47 0.24 17.27
CA ARG A 16 -31.65 1.50 16.55
C ARG A 16 -30.35 2.31 16.53
N ALA A 17 -29.76 2.30 15.34
CA ALA A 17 -29.13 3.44 14.71
C ALA A 17 -28.04 4.17 15.51
N ILE A 18 -26.79 3.71 15.36
CA ILE A 18 -25.64 4.63 15.43
C ILE A 18 -25.73 5.47 14.15
N SER A 19 -26.30 6.65 14.30
CA SER A 19 -26.46 7.65 13.25
C SER A 19 -25.11 8.05 12.67
N LEU A 20 -24.96 7.82 11.37
CA LEU A 20 -24.17 8.64 10.46
C LEU A 20 -24.33 10.12 10.80
N LEU A 21 -23.29 10.77 11.32
CA LEU A 21 -22.96 12.15 10.96
C LEU A 21 -21.52 12.52 11.33
N GLN A 22 -20.54 11.90 10.68
CA GLN A 22 -19.21 12.49 10.60
C GLN A 22 -19.09 13.30 9.29
N ARG A 23 -19.86 14.40 9.23
CA ARG A 23 -19.60 15.53 8.34
C ARG A 23 -18.68 16.49 9.10
N GLN A 24 -17.38 16.34 8.94
CA GLN A 24 -16.41 17.43 9.16
C GLN A 24 -15.35 17.37 8.08
N CYS A 25 -15.76 17.75 6.86
CA CYS A 25 -14.86 18.38 5.91
C CYS A 25 -14.99 19.90 6.11
N ALA A 26 -13.87 20.61 6.01
CA ALA A 26 -13.67 22.07 6.06
C ALA A 26 -13.28 22.68 7.42
N ARG A 27 -11.97 22.69 7.68
CA ARG A 27 -11.29 23.85 8.29
C ARG A 27 -10.34 24.44 7.22
N PRO A 28 -10.42 25.75 6.92
CA PRO A 28 -9.44 26.37 6.04
C PRO A 28 -8.15 26.64 6.81
N LEU A 29 -7.03 26.05 6.37
CA LEU A 29 -5.70 26.55 6.76
C LEU A 29 -5.45 27.84 5.96
N SER A 30 -5.69 28.99 6.57
CA SER A 30 -5.17 30.27 6.08
C SER A 30 -3.74 30.44 6.57
N VAL A 31 -2.77 29.95 5.79
CA VAL A 31 -1.36 30.32 5.95
C VAL A 31 -1.09 31.49 5.02
N SER A 32 -0.93 32.68 5.60
CA SER A 32 -0.40 33.86 4.91
C SER A 32 1.10 33.68 4.68
N MET A 33 1.51 33.45 3.43
CA MET A 33 2.90 33.56 2.99
C MET A 33 3.05 34.84 2.16
N SER A 34 3.42 35.93 2.81
CA SER A 34 3.96 37.12 2.14
C SER A 34 5.46 36.89 1.88
N GLY A 35 5.78 36.42 0.67
CA GLY A 35 7.15 36.29 0.19
C GLY A 35 7.16 36.17 -1.33
N ALA A 36 7.56 37.25 -2.01
CA ALA A 36 7.55 37.37 -3.47
C ALA A 36 8.42 36.28 -4.14
N PRO A 37 7.96 35.59 -5.20
CA PRO A 37 8.82 34.74 -6.00
C PRO A 37 9.67 35.63 -6.90
N GLN A 38 10.97 35.70 -6.62
CA GLN A 38 11.95 36.18 -7.59
C GLN A 38 12.01 35.14 -8.71
N GLY A 39 11.24 35.41 -9.76
CA GLY A 39 11.24 34.63 -10.98
C GLY A 39 12.64 34.57 -11.56
N ARG A 40 13.18 33.37 -11.71
CA ARG A 40 14.25 33.13 -12.67
C ARG A 40 13.62 33.27 -14.05
N THR A 41 13.89 34.38 -14.71
CA THR A 41 13.45 34.61 -16.09
C THR A 41 14.11 33.56 -16.96
N SER A 42 13.32 32.60 -17.47
CA SER A 42 13.78 31.67 -18.49
C SER A 42 14.12 32.49 -19.72
N ALA A 43 15.42 32.61 -20.01
CA ALA A 43 15.89 33.07 -21.30
C ALA A 43 15.18 32.23 -22.38
N ALA A 44 14.51 32.92 -23.30
CA ALA A 44 13.81 32.32 -24.41
C ALA A 44 14.76 31.40 -25.18
N VAL A 45 14.61 30.09 -25.01
CA VAL A 45 15.25 29.10 -25.86
C VAL A 45 14.51 29.15 -27.19
N ALA A 46 15.13 29.81 -28.17
CA ALA A 46 14.75 29.72 -29.57
C ALA A 46 14.72 28.24 -29.95
N GLN A 47 13.53 27.69 -30.19
CA GLN A 47 13.37 26.34 -30.72
C GLN A 47 13.73 26.37 -32.21
N SER A 48 15.02 26.23 -32.52
CA SER A 48 15.44 25.73 -33.83
C SER A 48 14.77 24.35 -34.00
N LYS A 49 13.96 24.21 -35.06
CA LYS A 49 13.40 22.91 -35.47
C LYS A 49 14.54 22.04 -36.01
N GLU A 50 15.33 21.50 -35.11
CA GLU A 50 16.21 20.37 -35.42
C GLU A 50 15.33 19.13 -35.47
N LYS A 51 15.15 18.59 -36.67
CA LYS A 51 14.51 17.30 -36.91
C LYS A 51 15.34 16.25 -36.16
N PRO A 52 14.83 15.59 -35.09
CA PRO A 52 15.64 14.61 -34.39
C PRO A 52 15.71 13.37 -35.27
N THR A 53 16.79 13.22 -36.01
CA THR A 53 17.19 11.95 -36.63
C THR A 53 17.79 11.06 -35.54
N GLY A 54 16.95 10.67 -34.58
CA GLY A 54 17.25 9.61 -33.63
C GLY A 54 16.51 8.35 -34.07
N LYS A 55 17.23 7.32 -34.52
CA LYS A 55 16.65 5.99 -34.63
C LYS A 55 16.08 5.63 -33.25
N GLN A 56 14.79 5.33 -33.17
CA GLN A 56 14.19 4.78 -31.95
C GLN A 56 14.76 3.38 -31.75
N GLU A 57 15.86 3.29 -30.98
CA GLU A 57 16.40 2.04 -30.49
C GLU A 57 15.32 1.40 -29.59
N LYS A 58 14.86 0.19 -29.95
CA LYS A 58 13.89 -0.58 -29.17
C LYS A 58 14.50 -0.87 -27.80
N LEU A 59 13.87 -0.39 -26.73
CA LEU A 59 14.26 -0.72 -25.36
C LEU A 59 14.06 -2.23 -25.13
N ASP A 60 15.05 -2.88 -24.49
CA ASP A 60 14.88 -4.26 -24.03
C ASP A 60 13.91 -4.27 -22.85
N LEU A 61 12.83 -5.04 -22.99
CA LEU A 61 11.72 -5.12 -22.02
C LEU A 61 11.83 -6.34 -21.12
N LYS A 62 12.94 -7.07 -21.18
CA LYS A 62 13.13 -8.28 -20.36
C LYS A 62 13.44 -7.91 -18.91
N PRO A 63 12.79 -8.58 -17.94
CA PRO A 63 13.13 -8.38 -16.54
C PRO A 63 14.54 -8.91 -16.25
N PRO A 64 15.18 -8.43 -15.17
CA PRO A 64 16.43 -9.00 -14.66
C PRO A 64 16.34 -10.52 -14.48
N LYS A 65 17.45 -11.22 -14.70
CA LYS A 65 17.47 -12.68 -14.54
C LYS A 65 17.05 -13.07 -13.13
N GLY A 66 16.09 -14.00 -13.03
CA GLY A 66 15.60 -14.52 -11.75
C GLY A 66 14.46 -13.71 -11.13
N THR A 67 13.99 -12.64 -11.76
CA THR A 67 12.77 -11.94 -11.33
C THR A 67 11.58 -12.30 -12.22
N ARG A 68 10.37 -12.17 -11.67
CA ARG A 68 9.12 -12.45 -12.38
C ARG A 68 8.12 -11.33 -12.12
N ASP A 69 7.48 -10.86 -13.18
CA ASP A 69 6.38 -9.91 -13.09
C ASP A 69 5.10 -10.60 -12.62
N PHE A 70 4.34 -9.91 -11.79
CA PHE A 70 3.05 -10.41 -11.36
C PHE A 70 1.92 -9.55 -11.92
N TYR A 71 1.09 -10.15 -12.76
CA TYR A 71 -0.07 -9.48 -13.34
C TYR A 71 -1.20 -9.34 -12.32
N PRO A 72 -2.20 -8.47 -12.56
CA PRO A 72 -3.28 -8.23 -11.61
C PRO A 72 -4.00 -9.50 -11.12
N GLU A 73 -4.16 -10.50 -11.98
CA GLU A 73 -4.73 -11.81 -11.61
C GLU A 73 -3.89 -12.52 -10.54
N ASP A 74 -2.58 -12.64 -10.76
CA ASP A 74 -1.66 -13.28 -9.82
C ASP A 74 -1.49 -12.47 -8.53
N MET A 75 -1.55 -11.13 -8.63
CA MET A 75 -1.50 -10.24 -7.47
C MET A 75 -2.70 -10.40 -6.56
N ARG A 76 -3.90 -10.64 -7.11
CA ARG A 76 -5.09 -10.92 -6.29
C ARG A 76 -4.91 -12.21 -5.48
N MET A 77 -4.42 -13.27 -6.12
CA MET A 77 -4.16 -14.55 -5.44
C MET A 77 -3.10 -14.39 -4.35
N ARG A 78 -1.99 -13.70 -4.64
CA ARG A 78 -0.93 -13.42 -3.65
C ARG A 78 -1.46 -12.63 -2.46
N ASN A 79 -2.24 -11.59 -2.71
CA ASN A 79 -2.78 -10.73 -1.65
C ASN A 79 -3.80 -11.48 -0.79
N TRP A 80 -4.63 -12.34 -1.39
CA TRP A 80 -5.53 -13.22 -0.65
C TRP A 80 -4.76 -14.14 0.30
N LEU A 81 -3.68 -14.77 -0.17
CA LEU A 81 -2.84 -15.65 0.65
C LEU A 81 -2.17 -14.90 1.80
N PHE A 82 -1.51 -13.77 1.51
CA PHE A 82 -0.84 -12.97 2.53
C PHE A 82 -1.82 -12.36 3.54
N GLY A 83 -3.05 -12.06 3.13
CA GLY A 83 -4.12 -11.67 4.05
C GLY A 83 -4.36 -12.73 5.12
N HIS A 84 -4.53 -13.99 4.72
CA HIS A 84 -4.73 -15.10 5.66
C HIS A 84 -3.55 -15.26 6.62
N TRP A 85 -2.32 -15.14 6.13
CA TRP A 85 -1.13 -15.22 6.99
C TRP A 85 -1.09 -14.12 8.05
N LYS A 86 -1.40 -12.88 7.65
CA LYS A 86 -1.47 -11.75 8.58
C LYS A 86 -2.56 -11.94 9.62
N ASP A 87 -3.71 -12.45 9.22
CA ASP A 87 -4.84 -12.68 10.13
C ASP A 87 -4.50 -13.74 11.18
N VAL A 88 -3.89 -14.86 10.77
CA VAL A 88 -3.41 -15.90 11.69
C VAL A 88 -2.33 -15.36 12.63
N ALA A 89 -1.35 -14.62 12.12
CA ALA A 89 -0.30 -14.04 12.96
C ALA A 89 -0.88 -13.12 14.05
N ARG A 90 -1.86 -12.28 13.71
CA ARG A 90 -2.55 -11.40 14.67
C ARG A 90 -3.36 -12.18 15.70
N LEU A 91 -4.02 -13.26 15.31
CA LEU A 91 -4.78 -14.11 16.24
C LEU A 91 -3.87 -14.73 17.32
N HIS A 92 -2.60 -14.95 17.01
CA HIS A 92 -1.59 -15.46 17.95
C HIS A 92 -0.77 -14.36 18.65
N GLY A 93 -1.13 -13.08 18.48
CA GLY A 93 -0.49 -11.96 19.18
C GLY A 93 0.88 -11.54 18.62
N PHE A 94 1.20 -11.90 17.37
CA PHE A 94 2.41 -11.41 16.71
C PHE A 94 2.21 -9.98 16.17
N GLU A 95 3.29 -9.20 16.21
CA GLU A 95 3.33 -7.83 15.68
C GLU A 95 4.08 -7.78 14.34
N GLU A 96 3.60 -6.95 13.41
CA GLU A 96 4.20 -6.78 12.09
C GLU A 96 5.41 -5.85 12.17
N TYR A 97 6.56 -6.30 11.68
CA TYR A 97 7.81 -5.53 11.59
C TYR A 97 8.36 -5.66 10.16
N ASP A 98 8.90 -4.55 9.63
CA ASP A 98 9.51 -4.50 8.30
C ASP A 98 10.91 -3.87 8.39
N ALA A 99 11.81 -4.33 7.53
CA ALA A 99 13.20 -3.91 7.51
C ALA A 99 13.63 -3.53 6.08
N PRO A 100 14.66 -2.69 5.91
CA PRO A 100 15.23 -2.41 4.60
C PRO A 100 15.60 -3.69 3.83
N VAL A 101 15.36 -3.69 2.52
CA VAL A 101 15.60 -4.86 1.66
C VAL A 101 17.10 -5.24 1.60
N LEU A 102 17.98 -4.24 1.70
CA LEU A 102 19.42 -4.41 1.65
C LEU A 102 20.05 -3.83 2.90
N GLU A 103 20.93 -4.62 3.52
CA GLU A 103 21.72 -4.27 4.70
C GLU A 103 23.23 -4.30 4.37
N SER A 104 24.08 -3.90 5.32
CA SER A 104 25.54 -3.95 5.14
C SER A 104 26.05 -5.39 4.97
N GLU A 105 27.06 -5.56 4.10
CA GLU A 105 27.62 -6.87 3.75
C GLU A 105 28.12 -7.66 4.98
N GLU A 106 28.70 -6.96 5.97
CA GLU A 106 29.22 -7.54 7.20
C GLU A 106 28.18 -8.38 7.96
N LEU A 107 26.90 -7.99 7.93
CA LEU A 107 25.82 -8.73 8.59
C LEU A 107 25.50 -10.07 7.91
N TYR A 108 25.75 -10.20 6.61
CA TYR A 108 25.51 -11.44 5.86
C TYR A 108 26.68 -12.42 5.98
N ILE A 109 27.91 -11.91 6.03
CA ILE A 109 29.12 -12.74 6.21
C ILE A 109 29.03 -13.56 7.51
N ARG A 110 28.59 -12.95 8.61
CA ARG A 110 28.47 -13.63 9.91
C ARG A 110 27.39 -14.72 9.94
N LYS A 111 26.32 -14.57 9.16
CA LYS A 111 25.18 -15.51 9.12
C LYS A 111 25.37 -16.64 8.10
N ALA A 112 26.38 -16.55 7.25
CA ALA A 112 26.63 -17.49 6.15
C ALA A 112 27.42 -18.75 6.55
N GLY A 113 27.77 -18.91 7.83
CA GLY A 113 28.41 -20.13 8.36
C GLY A 113 29.91 -20.20 8.07
N GLU A 114 30.74 -19.90 9.07
CA GLU A 114 31.85 -20.81 9.35
C GLU A 114 31.22 -22.08 9.95
N GLU A 115 31.28 -23.18 9.19
CA GLU A 115 30.72 -24.53 9.46
C GLU A 115 29.21 -24.67 9.71
N VAL A 116 28.53 -25.31 8.75
CA VAL A 116 27.52 -26.36 9.00
C VAL A 116 27.95 -27.60 8.23
#